data_AF-A0A1L7VPC3-F1
#
_entry.id   AF-A0A1L7VPC3-F1
#
_cell.length_a   1.000
_cell.length_b   1.000
_cell.length_c   1.000
_cell.angle_alpha   90.00
_cell.angle_beta   90.00
_cell.angle_gamma   90.00
#
_symmetry.space_group_name_H-M   'P 1'
#
loop_
_entity.id
_entity.type
_entity.pdbx_description
1 polymer ?
#
loop_
_entity_poly.entity_id
_entity_poly.type
_entity_poly.pdbx_seq_one_letter_code
_entity_poly.pdbx_strand_id
1 'polypeptide(L)'
;MKFSHVIGGFAATAQAFTPMSNIFGDNDNADTSAPHKIPTVHESVVMARRILALTKLATLSTVFPSGRSNQELESDGSGLEGVPIGMMDYVADCEDEGNPTILEIKIATTFRNVRAGSNLTLSMNWVPPYPPAKRISLLSRLSAYIPFLSSHDYNSRLEESLSVPDTVPYSAANLPRFALFGYLEPIETTPVSALKLAACFTRKHQDAKYWLPGNVIHESAWARLVVTKIYWVGGFGDRARIGWLPVDEWKSVTRDEWESIKLPGEERGWSEWSVNAAEL
;
A
#
# COMPACT_ATOMS: atom_id res chain seq x y z
N MET A 1 74.43 20.75 9.95
CA MET A 1 73.48 20.94 8.84
C MET A 1 72.26 20.07 9.11
N LYS A 2 71.06 20.67 9.13
CA LYS A 2 69.78 20.01 9.46
C LYS A 2 69.37 19.10 8.31
N PHE A 3 69.04 17.84 8.59
CA PHE A 3 68.28 16.99 7.68
C PHE A 3 66.83 16.96 8.15
N SER A 4 65.96 17.53 7.32
CA SER A 4 64.51 17.39 7.42
C SER A 4 64.07 16.53 6.25
N HIS A 5 63.49 15.37 6.50
CA HIS A 5 62.66 14.68 5.50
C HIS A 5 61.35 14.24 6.13
N VAL A 6 60.31 14.57 5.39
CA VAL A 6 58.90 14.66 5.75
C VAL A 6 58.26 13.27 5.67
N ILE A 7 57.51 12.89 6.70
CA ILE A 7 56.58 11.76 6.65
C ILE A 7 55.32 12.28 5.94
N GLY A 8 55.12 11.85 4.69
CA GLY A 8 53.89 12.08 3.94
C GLY A 8 52.79 11.15 4.45
N GLY A 9 51.86 11.67 5.24
CA GLY A 9 50.64 10.96 5.60
C GLY A 9 49.66 10.95 4.42
N PHE A 10 49.26 9.76 3.98
CA PHE A 10 48.10 9.61 3.09
C PHE A 10 46.83 9.81 3.92
N ALA A 11 46.22 10.99 3.80
CA ALA A 11 44.84 11.19 4.24
C ALA A 11 43.92 10.53 3.21
N ALA A 12 43.41 9.33 3.53
CA ALA A 12 42.30 8.74 2.79
C ALA A 12 41.04 9.55 3.13
N THR A 13 40.68 10.51 2.28
CA THR A 13 39.38 11.16 2.34
C THR A 13 38.32 10.13 2.02
N ALA A 14 37.57 9.69 3.03
CA ALA A 14 36.34 8.94 2.83
C ALA A 14 35.36 9.82 2.05
N GLN A 15 35.26 9.60 0.74
CA GLN A 15 34.16 10.14 -0.03
C GLN A 15 32.90 9.43 0.47
N ALA A 16 32.06 10.20 1.18
CA ALA A 16 30.71 9.77 1.50
C ALA A 16 30.00 9.46 0.18
N PHE A 17 29.77 8.18 -0.09
CA PHE A 17 28.86 7.75 -1.14
C PHE A 17 27.45 8.18 -0.73
N THR A 18 27.02 9.35 -1.19
CA THR A 18 25.60 9.65 -1.30
C THR A 18 25.04 8.76 -2.40
N PRO A 19 24.11 7.83 -2.13
CA PRO A 19 23.44 7.11 -3.20
C PRO A 19 22.38 8.06 -3.76
N MET A 20 22.79 9.01 -4.60
CA MET A 20 21.86 9.81 -5.39
C MET A 20 21.70 9.13 -6.75
N SER A 21 21.02 8.00 -6.73
CA SER A 21 20.45 7.40 -7.92
C SER A 21 19.07 6.89 -7.55
N ASN A 22 18.05 7.54 -8.12
CA ASN A 22 16.65 7.10 -8.10
C ASN A 22 16.55 5.73 -8.77
N ILE A 23 16.86 4.66 -8.03
CA ILE A 23 16.70 3.27 -8.45
C ILE A 23 15.22 2.91 -8.66
N PHE A 24 14.32 3.72 -8.08
CA PHE A 24 12.87 3.52 -8.15
C PHE A 24 12.20 4.68 -8.89
N GLY A 25 12.39 4.72 -10.22
CA GLY A 25 11.47 5.33 -11.21
C GLY A 25 10.70 6.59 -10.82
N ASP A 26 11.34 7.57 -10.17
CA ASP A 26 10.66 8.80 -9.78
C ASP A 26 10.45 9.64 -11.04
N ASN A 27 9.21 9.69 -11.52
CA ASN A 27 8.83 10.48 -12.70
C ASN A 27 8.61 11.96 -12.34
N ASP A 28 9.45 12.52 -11.46
CA ASP A 28 9.40 13.94 -11.08
C ASP A 28 9.64 14.88 -12.28
N ASN A 29 10.25 14.37 -13.35
CA ASN A 29 10.39 15.05 -14.64
C ASN A 29 9.35 14.54 -15.66
N ALA A 30 8.07 14.54 -15.27
CA ALA A 30 6.97 14.22 -16.19
C ALA A 30 6.97 15.18 -17.39
N ASP A 31 6.90 14.64 -18.61
CA ASP A 31 6.85 15.41 -19.83
C ASP A 31 5.61 16.32 -19.84
N THR A 32 5.82 17.64 -19.78
CA THR A 32 4.74 18.64 -19.82
C THR A 32 3.95 18.63 -21.13
N SER A 33 4.42 17.91 -22.15
CA SER A 33 3.73 17.72 -23.44
C SER A 33 2.88 16.45 -23.51
N ALA A 34 2.85 15.63 -22.45
CA ALA A 34 2.02 14.43 -22.40
C ALA A 34 0.52 14.80 -22.48
N PRO A 35 -0.31 14.03 -23.22
CA PRO A 35 -1.74 14.29 -23.37
C PRO A 35 -2.55 14.08 -22.07
N HIS A 36 -1.91 13.63 -20.99
CA HIS A 36 -2.53 13.33 -19.71
C HIS A 36 -1.72 13.95 -18.56
N LYS A 37 -2.41 14.54 -17.58
CA LYS A 37 -1.80 15.10 -16.36
C LYS A 37 -1.42 13.95 -15.41
N ILE A 38 -0.13 13.83 -15.08
CA ILE A 38 0.33 12.94 -14.02
C ILE A 38 -0.03 13.56 -12.65
N PRO A 39 -0.61 12.79 -11.71
CA PRO A 39 -0.89 13.28 -10.37
C PRO A 39 0.34 13.81 -9.65
N THR A 40 0.16 14.93 -8.94
CA THR A 40 1.13 15.50 -8.02
C THR A 40 1.42 14.54 -6.85
N VAL A 41 2.46 14.84 -6.07
CA VAL A 41 2.77 14.10 -4.84
C VAL A 41 1.57 14.14 -3.90
N HIS A 42 1.01 15.33 -3.65
CA HIS A 42 -0.15 15.53 -2.78
C HIS A 42 -1.37 14.72 -3.26
N GLU A 43 -1.76 14.84 -4.53
CA GLU A 43 -2.88 14.06 -5.10
C GLU A 43 -2.65 12.55 -4.93
N SER A 44 -1.40 12.08 -5.05
CA SER A 44 -1.03 10.67 -4.84
C SER A 44 -1.16 10.24 -3.38
N VAL A 45 -0.80 11.11 -2.43
CA VAL A 45 -0.98 10.88 -1.00
C VAL A 45 -2.47 10.82 -0.65
N VAL A 46 -3.29 11.76 -1.15
CA VAL A 46 -4.74 11.77 -0.93
C VAL A 46 -5.39 10.49 -1.46
N MET A 47 -5.00 10.03 -2.65
CA MET A 47 -5.44 8.74 -3.18
C MET A 47 -5.03 7.57 -2.28
N ALA A 48 -3.78 7.54 -1.80
CA ALA A 48 -3.31 6.49 -0.91
C ALA A 48 -4.06 6.47 0.43
N ARG A 49 -4.32 7.64 1.03
CA ARG A 49 -5.14 7.78 2.25
C ARG A 49 -6.58 7.31 2.03
N ARG A 50 -7.18 7.62 0.88
CA ARG A 50 -8.51 7.10 0.52
C ARG A 50 -8.53 5.57 0.42
N ILE A 51 -7.51 4.97 -0.20
CA ILE A 51 -7.40 3.50 -0.25
C ILE A 51 -7.28 2.92 1.16
N LEU A 52 -6.45 3.51 2.02
CA LEU A 52 -6.34 3.07 3.43
C LEU A 52 -7.69 3.16 4.16
N ALA A 53 -8.45 4.24 3.93
CA ALA A 53 -9.75 4.44 4.55
C ALA A 53 -10.79 3.40 4.08
N LEU A 54 -10.84 3.10 2.78
CA LEU A 54 -11.85 2.23 2.17
C LEU A 54 -11.51 0.74 2.21
N THR A 55 -10.25 0.37 1.98
CA THR A 55 -9.81 -1.03 1.89
C THR A 55 -9.75 -1.68 3.25
N LYS A 56 -10.36 -2.87 3.37
CA LYS A 56 -10.47 -3.60 4.65
C LYS A 56 -9.21 -4.40 5.01
N LEU A 57 -8.58 -5.00 4.02
CA LEU A 57 -7.50 -5.97 4.22
C LEU A 57 -6.18 -5.39 3.70
N ALA A 58 -5.09 -5.78 4.34
CA ALA A 58 -3.75 -5.54 3.81
C ALA A 58 -2.89 -6.79 3.91
N THR A 59 -1.84 -6.84 3.10
CA THR A 59 -0.77 -7.83 3.29
C THR A 59 0.30 -7.22 4.18
N LEU A 60 0.47 -7.80 5.37
CA LEU A 60 1.51 -7.48 6.33
C LEU A 60 2.72 -8.39 6.09
N SER A 61 3.86 -7.78 5.78
CA SER A 61 5.13 -8.47 5.53
C SER A 61 6.08 -8.27 6.70
N THR A 62 6.59 -9.38 7.23
CA THR A 62 7.57 -9.45 8.34
C THR A 62 8.67 -10.44 7.99
N VAL A 63 9.75 -10.45 8.76
CA VAL A 63 10.90 -11.33 8.56
C VAL A 63 11.00 -12.29 9.74
N PHE A 64 11.25 -13.57 9.46
CA PHE A 64 11.52 -14.54 10.53
C PHE A 64 12.82 -14.16 11.27
N PRO A 65 12.79 -14.13 12.61
CA PRO A 65 13.92 -13.67 13.40
C PRO A 65 15.14 -14.59 13.24
N SER A 66 16.34 -14.01 13.32
CA SER A 66 17.58 -14.77 13.33
C SER A 66 17.93 -15.19 14.76
N GLY A 67 18.04 -16.50 15.02
CA GLY A 67 18.55 -17.03 16.30
C GLY A 67 17.57 -17.91 17.05
N ARG A 68 18.12 -18.87 17.81
CA ARG A 68 17.38 -19.89 18.56
C ARG A 68 16.43 -19.22 19.57
N SER A 69 15.14 -19.18 19.28
CA SER A 69 14.17 -19.02 20.34
C SER A 69 14.28 -20.25 21.24
N ASN A 70 14.80 -20.09 22.46
CA ASN A 70 14.77 -21.09 23.54
C ASN A 70 13.33 -21.34 24.05
N GLN A 71 12.33 -21.23 23.18
CA GLN A 71 10.96 -21.62 23.47
C GLN A 71 10.55 -22.65 22.43
N GLU A 72 10.44 -23.88 22.94
CA GLU A 72 9.64 -24.96 22.39
C GLU A 72 8.28 -24.40 21.94
N LEU A 73 8.04 -24.28 20.64
CA LEU A 73 6.72 -24.32 20.02
C LEU A 73 6.91 -24.41 18.49
N GLU A 74 6.74 -25.64 17.99
CA GLU A 74 6.49 -26.00 16.58
C GLU A 74 7.64 -25.81 15.58
N SER A 75 8.70 -26.62 15.74
CA SER A 75 9.83 -26.68 14.81
C SER A 75 9.52 -27.53 13.56
N ASP A 76 8.87 -26.91 12.57
CA ASP A 76 9.14 -27.16 11.13
C ASP A 76 9.66 -25.89 10.42
N GLY A 77 9.84 -24.78 11.16
CA GLY A 77 10.30 -23.49 10.63
C GLY A 77 11.83 -23.29 10.60
N SER A 78 12.62 -24.35 10.78
CA SER A 78 14.09 -24.25 10.74
C SER A 78 14.58 -23.85 9.34
N GLY A 79 15.54 -22.93 9.26
CA GLY A 79 16.12 -22.48 7.99
C GLY A 79 15.37 -21.34 7.30
N LEU A 80 14.39 -20.74 7.97
CA LEU A 80 13.67 -19.56 7.48
C LEU A 80 14.23 -18.24 8.01
N GLU A 81 15.35 -18.25 8.75
CA GLU A 81 15.93 -17.03 9.32
C GLU A 81 16.21 -15.98 8.22
N GLY A 82 15.70 -14.75 8.41
CA GLY A 82 15.85 -13.68 7.43
C GLY A 82 14.92 -13.78 6.21
N VAL A 83 14.13 -14.85 6.08
CA VAL A 83 13.14 -15.00 5.01
C VAL A 83 11.90 -14.16 5.34
N PRO A 84 11.37 -13.37 4.39
CA PRO A 84 10.14 -12.62 4.59
C PRO A 84 8.90 -13.53 4.45
N ILE A 85 7.86 -13.22 5.21
CA ILE A 85 6.51 -13.79 5.06
C ILE A 85 5.50 -12.66 4.98
N GLY A 86 4.58 -12.75 4.02
CA GLY A 86 3.45 -11.83 3.85
C GLY A 86 2.13 -12.54 4.18
N MET A 87 1.39 -12.02 5.16
CA MET A 87 0.08 -12.55 5.57
C MET A 87 -0.99 -11.47 5.52
N MET A 88 -2.25 -11.86 5.35
CA MET A 88 -3.37 -10.92 5.33
C MET A 88 -3.84 -10.60 6.77
N ASP A 89 -4.09 -9.32 7.06
CA ASP A 89 -4.68 -8.87 8.33
C ASP A 89 -5.71 -7.74 8.13
N TYR A 90 -6.56 -7.55 9.15
CA TYR A 90 -7.52 -6.43 9.21
C TYR A 90 -6.85 -5.11 9.54
N VAL A 91 -7.21 -4.07 8.79
CA VAL A 91 -6.65 -2.72 8.96
C VAL A 91 -7.76 -1.66 8.96
N ALA A 92 -7.63 -0.63 9.79
CA ALA A 92 -8.53 0.52 9.81
C ALA A 92 -7.77 1.85 9.95
N ASP A 93 -8.36 2.95 9.46
CA ASP A 93 -7.86 4.32 9.67
C ASP A 93 -8.65 4.96 10.83
N CYS A 94 -8.33 4.58 12.07
CA CYS A 94 -9.05 5.01 13.27
C CYS A 94 -8.32 6.09 14.08
N GLU A 95 -7.12 6.46 13.66
CA GLU A 95 -6.31 7.54 14.22
C GLU A 95 -6.16 8.66 13.20
N ASP A 96 -5.94 9.90 13.64
CA ASP A 96 -5.98 11.05 12.74
C ASP A 96 -4.64 11.29 11.99
N GLU A 97 -3.54 10.68 12.45
CA GLU A 97 -2.18 10.89 11.90
C GLU A 97 -1.86 10.06 10.65
N GLY A 98 -2.81 9.25 10.18
CA GLY A 98 -2.59 8.32 9.06
C GLY A 98 -1.76 7.10 9.40
N ASN A 99 -1.56 6.83 10.68
CA ASN A 99 -1.04 5.55 11.14
C ASN A 99 -2.20 4.53 11.12
N PRO A 100 -2.08 3.43 10.36
CA PRO A 100 -3.10 2.39 10.36
C PRO A 100 -3.24 1.75 11.74
N THR A 101 -4.49 1.63 12.20
CA THR A 101 -4.85 0.88 13.40
C THR A 101 -4.96 -0.60 13.07
N ILE A 102 -4.30 -1.43 13.88
CA ILE A 102 -4.20 -2.87 13.76
C ILE A 102 -4.79 -3.53 15.02
N LEU A 103 -5.55 -4.59 14.81
CA LEU A 103 -5.98 -5.49 15.88
C LEU A 103 -5.01 -6.66 15.92
N GLU A 104 -3.99 -6.56 16.78
CA GLU A 104 -2.95 -7.58 16.93
C GLU A 104 -3.55 -8.84 17.53
N ILE A 105 -3.55 -9.93 16.79
CA ILE A 105 -3.90 -11.27 17.28
C ILE A 105 -2.60 -11.99 17.66
N LYS A 106 -2.25 -12.04 18.95
CA LYS A 106 -0.88 -12.38 19.40
C LYS A 106 -0.38 -13.77 18.96
N ILE A 107 -1.28 -14.68 18.62
CA ILE A 107 -0.95 -16.02 18.12
C ILE A 107 -0.42 -16.01 16.68
N ALA A 108 -0.73 -14.99 15.87
CA ALA A 108 -0.34 -14.97 14.46
C ALA A 108 1.17 -14.72 14.27
N THR A 109 1.74 -15.40 13.27
CA THR A 109 3.18 -15.34 12.93
C THR A 109 3.66 -13.91 12.69
N THR A 110 2.86 -13.07 12.03
CA THR A 110 3.15 -11.64 11.81
C THR A 110 3.57 -10.94 13.10
N PHE A 111 2.76 -11.06 14.15
CA PHE A 111 2.99 -10.35 15.41
C PHE A 111 4.04 -11.03 16.29
N ARG A 112 4.23 -12.35 16.15
CA ARG A 112 5.38 -13.05 16.76
C ARG A 112 6.71 -12.56 16.17
N ASN A 113 6.79 -12.41 14.85
CA ASN A 113 7.96 -11.87 14.17
C ASN A 113 8.25 -10.42 14.57
N VAL A 114 7.21 -9.57 14.65
CA VAL A 114 7.38 -8.19 15.11
C VAL A 114 7.91 -8.14 16.55
N ARG A 115 7.37 -8.96 17.46
CA ARG A 115 7.85 -9.04 18.84
C ARG A 115 9.29 -9.55 18.94
N ALA A 116 9.73 -10.34 17.97
CA ALA A 116 11.10 -10.79 17.84
C ALA A 116 12.02 -9.78 17.12
N GLY A 117 11.53 -8.58 16.80
CA GLY A 117 12.32 -7.46 16.26
C GLY A 117 12.14 -7.21 14.77
N SER A 118 11.21 -7.88 14.08
CA SER A 118 10.91 -7.55 12.69
C SER A 118 10.19 -6.20 12.57
N ASN A 119 10.65 -5.36 11.66
CA ASN A 119 9.83 -4.26 11.15
C ASN A 119 8.63 -4.80 10.37
N LEU A 120 7.66 -3.93 10.09
CA LEU A 120 6.44 -4.26 9.39
C LEU A 120 6.34 -3.45 8.09
N THR A 121 6.02 -4.15 6.99
CA THR A 121 5.56 -3.50 5.76
C THR A 121 4.11 -3.86 5.52
N LEU A 122 3.25 -2.85 5.35
CA LEU A 122 1.84 -3.01 5.00
C LEU A 122 1.67 -2.68 3.53
N SER A 123 1.21 -3.64 2.73
CA SER A 123 0.92 -3.44 1.31
C SER A 123 -0.59 -3.46 1.06
N MET A 124 -1.08 -2.49 0.30
CA MET A 124 -2.49 -2.37 -0.09
C MET A 124 -2.61 -2.07 -1.58
N ASN A 125 -3.63 -2.67 -2.20
CA ASN A 125 -4.04 -2.38 -3.57
C ASN A 125 -5.50 -1.94 -3.58
N TRP A 126 -5.84 -1.03 -4.49
CA TRP A 126 -7.23 -0.68 -4.73
C TRP A 126 -7.92 -1.78 -5.53
N VAL A 127 -9.06 -2.26 -5.03
CA VAL A 127 -9.95 -3.20 -5.71
C VAL A 127 -11.29 -2.50 -5.87
N PRO A 128 -11.69 -2.13 -7.10
CA PRO A 128 -12.91 -1.37 -7.31
C PRO A 128 -14.13 -2.24 -6.97
N PRO A 129 -15.12 -1.71 -6.25
CA PRO A 129 -16.35 -2.44 -5.96
C PRO A 129 -17.19 -2.72 -7.22
N TYR A 130 -17.01 -1.95 -8.29
CA TYR A 130 -17.72 -2.13 -9.55
C TYR A 130 -16.75 -2.36 -10.72
N PRO A 131 -17.03 -3.33 -11.62
CA PRO A 131 -16.25 -3.51 -12.84
C PRO A 131 -16.40 -2.32 -13.80
N PRO A 132 -15.40 -2.05 -14.67
CA PRO A 132 -15.49 -0.99 -15.67
C PRO A 132 -16.56 -1.31 -16.72
N ALA A 133 -17.26 -0.28 -17.20
CA ALA A 133 -18.25 -0.43 -18.27
C ALA A 133 -17.60 -0.66 -19.64
N LYS A 134 -16.36 -0.19 -19.83
CA LYS A 134 -15.56 -0.40 -21.03
C LYS A 134 -14.17 -0.88 -20.63
N ARG A 135 -13.82 -2.10 -21.05
CA ARG A 135 -12.48 -2.68 -20.90
C ARG A 135 -11.49 -2.03 -21.87
N ILE A 136 -10.20 -2.12 -21.55
CA ILE A 136 -9.12 -1.96 -22.51
C ILE A 136 -9.29 -2.99 -23.64
N SER A 137 -9.87 -2.57 -24.77
CA SER A 137 -9.94 -3.41 -25.97
C SER A 137 -8.59 -3.43 -26.67
N LEU A 138 -7.99 -4.62 -26.86
CA LEU A 138 -6.78 -4.83 -27.65
C LEU A 138 -6.89 -4.24 -29.07
N LEU A 139 -8.11 -4.22 -29.63
CA LEU A 139 -8.40 -3.71 -30.97
C LEU A 139 -8.35 -2.18 -31.05
N SER A 140 -8.52 -1.46 -29.93
CA SER A 140 -8.43 0.02 -29.91
C SER A 140 -7.03 0.56 -30.26
N ARG A 141 -5.98 -0.24 -30.03
CA ARG A 141 -4.60 0.07 -30.47
C ARG A 141 -4.39 -0.19 -31.96
N LEU A 142 -5.12 -1.15 -32.54
CA LEU A 142 -5.02 -1.49 -33.96
C LEU A 142 -5.89 -0.56 -34.83
N SER A 143 -7.03 -0.08 -34.32
CA SER A 143 -7.88 0.87 -35.03
C SER A 143 -7.23 2.23 -35.22
N ALA A 144 -6.25 2.60 -34.38
CA ALA A 144 -5.41 3.78 -34.59
C ALA A 144 -4.49 3.65 -35.82
N TYR A 145 -4.23 2.44 -36.32
CA TYR A 145 -3.36 2.16 -37.47
C TYR A 145 -4.14 1.74 -38.74
N ILE A 146 -5.46 1.58 -38.69
CA ILE A 146 -6.27 1.12 -39.83
C ILE A 146 -7.47 2.07 -40.03
N PRO A 147 -7.37 3.06 -40.94
CA PRO A 147 -8.36 4.14 -41.09
C PRO A 147 -9.72 3.73 -41.69
N PHE A 148 -9.95 2.43 -41.97
CA PHE A 148 -11.17 1.94 -42.65
C PHE A 148 -12.04 0.96 -41.85
N LEU A 149 -11.69 0.63 -40.60
CA LEU A 149 -12.55 -0.21 -39.75
C LEU A 149 -13.36 0.66 -38.79
N SER A 150 -14.54 1.04 -39.27
CA SER A 150 -15.61 1.70 -38.50
C SER A 150 -16.03 0.87 -37.28
N SER A 151 -16.35 1.58 -36.20
CA SER A 151 -16.82 1.10 -34.90
C SER A 151 -17.91 0.03 -35.02
N HIS A 152 -17.58 -1.21 -34.64
CA HIS A 152 -18.58 -2.26 -34.42
C HIS A 152 -18.90 -2.34 -32.91
N ASP A 153 -20.15 -2.07 -32.58
CA ASP A 153 -20.70 -2.00 -31.24
C ASP A 153 -20.79 -3.43 -30.65
N TYR A 154 -19.80 -3.81 -29.84
CA TYR A 154 -19.78 -5.09 -29.12
C TYR A 154 -20.62 -5.01 -27.84
N ASN A 155 -21.93 -4.78 -28.00
CA ASN A 155 -22.92 -5.07 -26.96
C ASN A 155 -23.79 -6.24 -27.41
N SER A 156 -23.23 -7.45 -27.42
CA SER A 156 -24.01 -8.68 -27.45
C SER A 156 -23.96 -9.36 -26.08
N ARG A 157 -25.10 -9.25 -25.39
CA ARG A 157 -25.53 -9.96 -24.19
C ARG A 157 -25.25 -11.47 -24.27
N LEU A 158 -24.78 -12.01 -23.14
CA LEU A 158 -25.29 -13.20 -22.46
C LEU A 158 -25.28 -14.53 -23.25
N GLU A 159 -24.11 -15.15 -23.34
CA GLU A 159 -24.06 -16.60 -23.11
C GLU A 159 -23.66 -16.80 -21.64
N GLU A 160 -24.61 -17.32 -20.87
CA GLU A 160 -24.42 -17.76 -19.49
C GLU A 160 -23.59 -19.06 -19.51
N SER A 161 -22.29 -18.94 -19.81
CA SER A 161 -21.37 -20.07 -19.74
C SER A 161 -21.09 -20.39 -18.27
N LEU A 162 -21.10 -21.68 -17.94
CA LEU A 162 -20.72 -22.29 -16.64
C LEU A 162 -19.26 -21.99 -16.21
N SER A 163 -18.63 -20.97 -16.75
CA SER A 163 -17.30 -20.49 -16.42
C SER A 163 -17.33 -19.70 -15.12
N VAL A 164 -16.35 -19.97 -14.25
CA VAL A 164 -16.09 -19.15 -13.06
C VAL A 164 -16.03 -17.67 -13.47
N PRO A 165 -16.76 -16.77 -12.79
CA PRO A 165 -16.71 -15.34 -13.09
C PRO A 165 -15.27 -14.82 -13.06
N ASP A 166 -14.91 -13.96 -14.02
CA ASP A 166 -13.66 -13.21 -13.97
C ASP A 166 -13.66 -12.33 -12.71
N THR A 167 -12.81 -12.65 -11.74
CA THR A 167 -12.72 -11.96 -10.45
C THR A 167 -11.91 -10.65 -10.53
N VAL A 168 -11.20 -10.43 -11.64
CA VAL A 168 -10.43 -9.22 -11.92
C VAL A 168 -10.81 -8.68 -13.30
N PRO A 169 -12.05 -8.20 -13.47
CA PRO A 169 -12.57 -7.73 -14.74
C PRO A 169 -12.04 -6.33 -15.13
N TYR A 170 -10.76 -6.08 -14.91
CA TYR A 170 -10.04 -4.84 -15.15
C TYR A 170 -8.53 -5.15 -15.16
N SER A 171 -7.72 -4.26 -15.72
CA SER A 171 -6.27 -4.33 -15.68
C SER A 171 -5.80 -3.90 -14.30
N ALA A 172 -5.63 -4.87 -13.40
CA ALA A 172 -5.19 -4.63 -12.02
C ALA A 172 -3.87 -3.86 -11.94
N ALA A 173 -3.00 -3.98 -12.96
CA ALA A 173 -1.75 -3.24 -13.05
C ALA A 173 -1.95 -1.72 -13.19
N ASN A 174 -3.09 -1.28 -13.75
CA ASN A 174 -3.47 0.12 -13.93
C ASN A 174 -4.05 0.76 -12.65
N LEU A 175 -4.37 -0.04 -11.63
CA LEU A 175 -4.97 0.46 -10.41
C LEU A 175 -3.92 0.83 -9.37
N PRO A 176 -4.22 1.84 -8.53
CA PRO A 176 -3.29 2.32 -7.53
C PRO A 176 -3.03 1.27 -6.44
N ARG A 177 -1.78 1.21 -6.00
CA ARG A 177 -1.29 0.36 -4.92
C ARG A 177 -0.11 1.02 -4.22
N PHE A 178 0.08 0.72 -2.95
CA PHE A 178 1.14 1.31 -2.14
C PHE A 178 1.62 0.38 -1.03
N ALA A 179 2.80 0.69 -0.50
CA ALA A 179 3.36 0.05 0.67
C ALA A 179 3.73 1.10 1.72
N LEU A 180 3.34 0.86 2.97
CA LEU A 180 3.76 1.59 4.15
C LEU A 180 4.83 0.79 4.88
N PHE A 181 5.93 1.45 5.21
CA PHE A 181 7.04 0.86 5.96
C PHE A 181 7.08 1.47 7.34
N GLY A 182 7.26 0.65 8.36
CA GLY A 182 7.30 1.13 9.72
C GLY A 182 7.49 0.02 10.75
N TYR A 183 6.95 0.29 11.92
CA TYR A 183 7.00 -0.60 13.06
C TYR A 183 5.70 -0.49 13.86
N LEU A 184 5.35 -1.55 14.60
CA LEU A 184 4.16 -1.52 15.44
C LEU A 184 4.49 -0.94 16.81
N GLU A 185 3.62 -0.06 17.28
CA GLU A 185 3.59 0.40 18.66
C GLU A 185 2.24 0.04 19.31
N PRO A 186 2.22 -0.41 20.57
CA PRO A 186 0.97 -0.57 21.31
C PRO A 186 0.22 0.75 21.44
N ILE A 187 -1.11 0.70 21.31
CA ILE A 187 -1.95 1.87 21.62
C ILE A 187 -2.38 1.78 23.08
N GLU A 188 -1.86 2.67 23.91
CA GLU A 188 -2.31 2.82 25.29
C GLU A 188 -3.74 3.37 25.32
N THR A 189 -4.66 2.64 25.96
CA THR A 189 -6.08 3.00 25.98
C THR A 189 -6.61 3.25 27.38
N THR A 190 -7.42 4.30 27.50
CA THR A 190 -8.39 4.45 28.59
C THR A 190 -9.68 3.69 28.23
N PRO A 191 -10.59 3.42 29.19
CA PRO A 191 -11.88 2.81 28.86
C PRO A 191 -12.65 3.55 27.76
N VAL A 192 -12.59 4.88 27.73
CA VAL A 192 -13.27 5.69 26.71
C VAL A 192 -12.59 5.57 25.35
N SER A 193 -11.25 5.65 25.28
CA SER A 193 -10.55 5.52 23.99
C SER A 193 -10.60 4.10 23.44
N ALA A 194 -10.57 3.08 24.30
CA ALA A 194 -10.79 1.69 23.90
C ALA A 194 -12.16 1.49 23.22
N LEU A 195 -13.22 2.06 23.79
CA LEU A 195 -14.57 2.00 23.20
C LEU A 195 -14.64 2.73 21.85
N LYS A 196 -13.98 3.88 21.73
CA LYS A 196 -13.91 4.63 20.45
C LYS A 196 -13.18 3.84 19.37
N LEU A 197 -12.03 3.24 19.71
CA LEU A 197 -11.27 2.38 18.79
C LEU A 197 -12.09 1.16 18.38
N ALA A 198 -12.71 0.48 19.34
CA ALA A 198 -13.58 -0.66 19.06
C ALA A 198 -14.73 -0.27 18.13
N ALA A 199 -15.43 0.84 18.39
CA ALA A 199 -16.53 1.31 17.55
C ALA A 199 -16.06 1.69 16.14
N CYS A 200 -14.92 2.37 16.01
CA CYS A 200 -14.34 2.71 14.72
C CYS A 200 -13.94 1.46 13.92
N PHE A 201 -13.18 0.55 14.56
CA PHE A 201 -12.65 -0.63 13.91
C PHE A 201 -13.78 -1.58 13.48
N THR A 202 -14.76 -1.83 14.35
CA THR A 202 -15.88 -2.73 14.06
C THR A 202 -16.89 -2.16 13.06
N ARG A 203 -16.95 -0.83 12.89
CA ARG A 203 -17.72 -0.23 11.79
C ARG A 203 -17.17 -0.67 10.42
N LYS A 204 -15.84 -0.80 10.30
CA LYS A 204 -15.17 -1.31 9.10
C LYS A 204 -15.20 -2.85 9.03
N HIS A 205 -14.98 -3.51 10.17
CA HIS A 205 -14.85 -4.96 10.34
C HIS A 205 -15.90 -5.50 11.31
N GLN A 206 -17.13 -5.72 10.83
CA GLN A 206 -18.26 -6.07 11.70
C GLN A 206 -18.08 -7.40 12.44
N ASP A 207 -17.34 -8.32 11.84
CA ASP A 207 -16.97 -9.60 12.40
C ASP A 207 -15.95 -9.45 13.55
N ALA A 208 -15.14 -8.38 13.55
CA ALA A 208 -14.11 -8.13 14.56
C ALA A 208 -14.57 -7.95 16.00
N LYS A 209 -15.88 -7.72 16.20
CA LYS A 209 -16.49 -7.69 17.53
C LYS A 209 -16.25 -8.98 18.33
N TYR A 210 -15.98 -10.10 17.69
CA TYR A 210 -15.76 -11.39 18.34
C TYR A 210 -14.31 -11.66 18.76
N TRP A 211 -13.35 -10.77 18.48
CA TRP A 211 -11.93 -10.93 18.86
C TRP A 211 -11.28 -9.62 19.30
N LEU A 212 -12.09 -8.67 19.76
CA LEU A 212 -11.59 -7.45 20.41
C LEU A 212 -10.80 -7.76 21.68
N PRO A 213 -9.91 -6.85 22.13
CA PRO A 213 -9.14 -7.05 23.36
C PRO A 213 -10.03 -7.37 24.56
N GLY A 214 -9.60 -8.31 25.39
CA GLY A 214 -10.38 -8.86 26.50
C GLY A 214 -11.21 -10.11 26.14
N ASN A 215 -11.09 -10.64 24.92
CA ASN A 215 -11.63 -11.94 24.55
C ASN A 215 -10.94 -13.10 25.29
N VAL A 216 -11.67 -14.18 25.55
CA VAL A 216 -11.21 -15.36 26.31
C VAL A 216 -10.56 -16.46 25.45
N ILE A 217 -10.71 -16.43 24.12
CA ILE A 217 -10.23 -17.48 23.21
C ILE A 217 -8.80 -17.17 22.73
N HIS A 218 -8.59 -15.96 22.22
CA HIS A 218 -7.29 -15.48 21.75
C HIS A 218 -7.01 -14.10 22.32
N GLU A 219 -5.78 -13.91 22.80
CA GLU A 219 -5.34 -12.61 23.31
C GLU A 219 -5.10 -11.66 22.14
N SER A 220 -5.80 -10.53 22.16
CA SER A 220 -5.64 -9.45 21.19
C SER A 220 -5.35 -8.11 21.84
N ALA A 221 -4.69 -7.23 21.10
CA ALA A 221 -4.31 -5.89 21.55
C ALA A 221 -4.48 -4.86 20.43
N TRP A 222 -4.67 -3.59 20.80
CA TRP A 222 -4.62 -2.48 19.86
C TRP A 222 -3.17 -2.09 19.59
N ALA A 223 -2.82 -2.01 18.31
CA ALA A 223 -1.52 -1.53 17.86
C ALA A 223 -1.69 -0.51 16.74
N ARG A 224 -0.74 0.41 16.63
CA ARG A 224 -0.62 1.33 15.48
C ARG A 224 0.59 0.95 14.66
N LEU A 225 0.47 1.03 13.34
CA LEU A 225 1.64 1.03 12.46
C LEU A 225 2.14 2.47 12.33
N VAL A 226 3.27 2.77 12.98
CA VAL A 226 3.94 4.06 12.82
C VAL A 226 4.59 4.11 11.45
N VAL A 227 4.01 4.91 10.55
CA VAL A 227 4.48 5.03 9.17
C VAL A 227 5.76 5.87 9.12
N THR A 228 6.80 5.32 8.51
CA THR A 228 8.10 5.97 8.34
C THR A 228 8.46 6.25 6.88
N LYS A 229 7.99 5.39 5.96
CA LYS A 229 8.17 5.58 4.51
C LYS A 229 6.94 5.05 3.76
N ILE A 230 6.69 5.64 2.59
CA ILE A 230 5.56 5.29 1.74
C ILE A 230 6.08 5.12 0.32
N TYR A 231 5.78 3.98 -0.30
CA TYR A 231 6.06 3.74 -1.72
C TYR A 231 4.75 3.60 -2.49
N TRP A 232 4.60 4.34 -3.58
CA TRP A 232 3.37 4.48 -4.35
C TRP A 232 3.53 4.01 -5.79
N VAL A 233 2.50 3.35 -6.30
CA VAL A 233 2.34 3.00 -7.71
C VAL A 233 0.90 3.31 -8.10
N GLY A 234 0.66 4.43 -8.78
CA GLY A 234 -0.70 4.87 -9.10
C GLY A 234 -1.37 4.13 -10.27
N GLY A 235 -0.63 3.34 -11.05
CA GLY A 235 -1.11 2.68 -12.25
C GLY A 235 -0.01 2.55 -13.29
N PHE A 236 -0.34 2.72 -14.57
CA PHE A 236 0.69 2.79 -15.62
C PHE A 236 1.53 4.08 -15.49
N GLY A 237 2.86 3.93 -15.51
CA GLY A 237 3.80 5.02 -15.21
C GLY A 237 3.82 6.18 -16.22
N ASP A 238 3.19 6.03 -17.39
CA ASP A 238 2.97 7.11 -18.37
C ASP A 238 1.81 8.05 -17.98
N ARG A 239 0.98 7.63 -17.02
CA ARG A 239 -0.26 8.31 -16.62
C ARG A 239 -0.36 8.55 -15.12
N ALA A 240 0.43 7.82 -14.34
CA ALA A 240 0.37 7.82 -12.91
C ALA A 240 1.77 7.95 -12.29
N ARG A 241 1.83 8.61 -11.14
CA ARG A 241 3.06 8.69 -10.34
C ARG A 241 3.47 7.31 -9.84
N ILE A 242 4.76 7.05 -9.88
CA ILE A 242 5.42 5.92 -9.21
C ILE A 242 6.60 6.50 -8.45
N GLY A 243 6.77 6.13 -7.18
CA GLY A 243 7.88 6.65 -6.38
C GLY A 243 7.59 6.71 -4.90
N TRP A 244 8.54 7.30 -4.16
CA TRP A 244 8.41 7.53 -2.73
C TRP A 244 7.50 8.74 -2.47
N LEU A 245 6.63 8.64 -1.46
CA LEU A 245 5.83 9.76 -0.98
C LEU A 245 6.41 10.29 0.35
N PRO A 246 6.47 11.61 0.55
CA PRO A 246 6.96 12.21 1.80
C PRO A 246 6.06 11.83 2.98
N VAL A 247 6.67 11.46 4.11
CA VAL A 247 5.94 11.10 5.34
C VAL A 247 5.21 12.28 5.96
N ASP A 248 5.75 13.49 5.83
CA ASP A 248 5.11 14.70 6.36
C ASP A 248 3.83 15.03 5.59
N GLU A 249 3.85 14.84 4.26
CA GLU A 249 2.67 14.96 3.40
C GLU A 249 1.62 13.89 3.73
N TRP A 250 2.06 12.65 3.97
CA TRP A 250 1.19 11.56 4.42
C TRP A 250 0.42 11.90 5.69
N LYS A 251 1.11 12.51 6.66
CA LYS A 251 0.55 12.92 7.94
C LYS A 251 -0.32 14.16 7.84
N SER A 252 -0.12 15.03 6.85
CA SER A 252 -0.89 16.27 6.70
C SER A 252 -2.27 16.06 6.06
N VAL A 253 -2.44 15.01 5.25
CA VAL A 253 -3.73 14.73 4.58
C VAL A 253 -4.83 14.42 5.60
N THR A 254 -5.92 15.16 5.47
CA THR A 254 -7.11 15.11 6.31
C THR A 254 -8.18 14.18 5.77
N ARG A 255 -9.18 13.89 6.62
CA ARG A 255 -10.38 13.14 6.22
C ARG A 255 -11.13 13.81 5.07
N ASP A 256 -11.37 15.11 5.20
CA ASP A 256 -12.16 15.86 4.22
C ASP A 256 -11.52 15.82 2.83
N GLU A 257 -10.18 15.90 2.76
CA GLU A 257 -9.44 15.79 1.50
C GLU A 257 -9.63 14.43 0.84
N TRP A 258 -9.39 13.33 1.58
CA TRP A 258 -9.54 12.01 0.97
C TRP A 258 -11.01 11.65 0.73
N GLU A 259 -11.97 12.19 1.49
CA GLU A 259 -13.40 12.01 1.24
C GLU A 259 -13.86 12.72 -0.04
N SER A 260 -13.24 13.85 -0.38
CA SER A 260 -13.62 14.69 -1.54
C SER A 260 -13.32 14.08 -2.91
N ILE A 261 -12.34 13.18 -3.02
CA ILE A 261 -11.97 12.54 -4.29
C ILE A 261 -12.71 11.22 -4.50
N LYS A 262 -12.66 10.66 -5.71
CA LYS A 262 -13.09 9.28 -6.01
C LYS A 262 -11.97 8.50 -6.68
N LEU A 263 -11.79 7.25 -6.29
CA LEU A 263 -10.91 6.31 -6.97
C LEU A 263 -11.63 5.65 -8.15
N PRO A 264 -10.87 5.14 -9.15
CA PRO A 264 -11.46 4.43 -10.28
C PRO A 264 -12.35 3.27 -9.82
N GLY A 265 -13.60 3.24 -10.28
CA GLY A 265 -14.54 2.14 -10.02
C GLY A 265 -15.23 2.13 -8.66
N GLU A 266 -15.13 3.22 -7.90
CA GLU A 266 -16.04 3.48 -6.79
C GLU A 266 -17.50 3.64 -7.23
N GLU A 267 -17.72 4.11 -8.46
CA GLU A 267 -19.03 4.24 -9.08
C GLU A 267 -19.17 3.33 -10.30
N ARG A 268 -20.41 2.94 -10.56
CA ARG A 268 -20.75 2.18 -11.76
C ARG A 268 -20.52 3.04 -13.01
N GLY A 269 -20.22 2.39 -14.14
CA GLY A 269 -20.10 3.10 -15.42
C GLY A 269 -18.73 3.70 -15.71
N TRP A 270 -17.75 3.52 -14.81
CA TRP A 270 -16.41 4.04 -15.02
C TRP A 270 -15.70 3.40 -16.23
N SER A 271 -14.84 4.19 -16.87
CA SER A 271 -14.01 3.76 -17.99
C SER A 271 -12.59 3.47 -17.50
N GLU A 272 -12.05 2.33 -17.91
CA GLU A 272 -10.68 1.94 -17.56
C GLU A 272 -9.62 2.87 -18.18
N TRP A 273 -9.97 3.51 -19.31
CA TRP A 273 -9.12 4.46 -20.02
C TRP A 273 -9.20 5.89 -19.51
N SER A 274 -10.26 6.25 -18.78
CA SER A 274 -10.36 7.58 -18.19
C SER A 274 -9.46 7.62 -16.95
N VAL A 275 -8.18 7.90 -17.18
CA VAL A 275 -7.37 8.66 -16.22
C VAL A 275 -7.80 10.12 -16.32
N ASN A 276 -9.11 10.36 -16.20
CA ASN A 276 -9.51 11.70 -15.83
C ASN A 276 -9.04 11.79 -14.39
N ALA A 277 -8.08 12.68 -14.16
CA ALA A 277 -7.83 13.24 -12.84
C ALA A 277 -9.18 13.33 -12.13
N ALA A 278 -9.21 12.89 -10.87
CA ALA A 278 -10.34 13.05 -9.98
C ALA A 278 -11.20 14.25 -10.44
N GLU A 279 -12.51 14.04 -10.57
CA GLU A 279 -13.43 15.17 -10.53
C GLU A 279 -13.15 15.86 -9.17
N LEU A 280 -12.18 16.77 -9.19
CA LEU A 280 -11.72 17.63 -8.11
C LEU A 280 -12.70 18.80 -8.00
#